data_AF-A0ABD1CUX6-F1
#
_entry.id   AF-A0ABD1CUX6-F1
#
_cell.length_a   1.000
_cell.length_b   1.000
_cell.length_c   1.000
_cell.angle_alpha   90.00
_cell.angle_beta   90.00
_cell.angle_gamma   90.00
#
_symmetry.space_group_name_H-M   'P 1'
#
loop_
_entity.id
_entity.type
_entity.pdbx_description
1 polymer ?
#
loop_
_entity_poly.entity_id
_entity_poly.type
_entity_poly.pdbx_seq_one_letter_code
_entity_poly.pdbx_strand_id
1 'polypeptide(L)'
;MPDVNMALFSVLPQEDGTMVLNGTVRINKDYGNPTRWRMYSERLEQGKWHPGIVSRDIPNICAVLQVPTEAWYQFTKHLYQKQCPFKYGVW
;
A
#
# COMPACT_ATOMS: atom_id res chain seq x y z
N MET A 1 -5.70 -11.14 6.25
CA MET A 1 -5.55 -9.81 5.65
C MET A 1 -4.54 -9.04 6.45
N PRO A 2 -3.76 -8.15 5.82
CA PRO A 2 -2.85 -7.30 6.56
C PRO A 2 -3.64 -6.36 7.50
N ASP A 3 -3.36 -6.44 8.80
CA ASP A 3 -3.85 -5.54 9.83
C ASP A 3 -2.96 -4.29 9.93
N VAL A 4 -3.30 -3.28 9.15
CA VAL A 4 -2.58 -2.01 9.05
C VAL A 4 -3.48 -0.89 9.58
N ASN A 5 -2.99 -0.15 10.56
CA ASN A 5 -3.62 1.08 11.04
C ASN A 5 -2.98 2.28 10.34
N MET A 6 -3.83 3.01 9.61
CA MET A 6 -3.49 4.20 8.84
C MET A 6 -4.20 5.46 9.36
N ALA A 7 -4.64 5.46 10.63
CA ALA A 7 -5.40 6.58 11.20
C ALA A 7 -4.61 7.90 11.22
N LEU A 8 -3.29 7.83 11.23
CA LEU A 8 -2.38 8.98 11.18
C LEU A 8 -1.78 9.21 9.79
N PHE A 9 -2.25 8.49 8.76
CA PHE A 9 -1.78 8.64 7.39
C PHE A 9 -2.71 9.59 6.63
N SER A 10 -2.15 10.55 5.92
CA SER A 10 -2.86 11.57 5.15
C SER A 10 -2.32 11.66 3.73
N VAL A 11 -3.24 11.76 2.77
CA VAL A 11 -2.94 12.04 1.36
C VAL A 11 -3.34 13.49 1.10
N LEU A 12 -2.36 14.36 0.89
CA LEU A 12 -2.54 15.79 0.73
C LEU A 12 -2.31 16.16 -0.75
N PRO A 13 -3.37 16.48 -1.51
CA PRO A 13 -3.21 16.98 -2.87
C PRO A 13 -2.60 18.39 -2.85
N GLN A 14 -1.66 18.65 -3.76
CA GLN A 14 -1.08 19.97 -3.98
C GLN A 14 -1.67 20.65 -5.22
N GLU A 15 -1.55 21.97 -5.30
CA GLU A 15 -2.07 22.78 -6.41
C GLU A 15 -1.37 22.51 -7.74
N ASP A 16 -0.11 22.07 -7.70
CA ASP A 16 0.68 21.68 -8.88
C ASP A 16 0.32 20.29 -9.44
N GLY A 17 -0.70 19.65 -8.86
CA GLY A 17 -1.14 18.30 -9.24
C GLY A 17 -0.31 17.17 -8.64
N THR A 18 0.69 17.48 -7.79
CA THR A 18 1.41 16.45 -7.03
C THR A 18 0.60 16.00 -5.80
N MET A 19 0.93 14.82 -5.27
CA MET A 19 0.36 14.31 -4.03
C MET A 19 1.46 14.12 -2.99
N VAL A 20 1.26 14.68 -1.81
CA VAL A 20 2.13 14.44 -0.66
C VAL A 20 1.49 13.41 0.24
N LEU A 21 2.23 12.34 0.52
CA LEU A 21 1.86 11.34 1.51
C LEU A 21 2.57 11.69 2.81
N ASN A 22 1.82 11.95 3.87
CA ASN A 22 2.37 12.32 5.17
C ASN A 22 1.75 11.46 6.28
N GLY A 23 2.51 11.25 7.34
CA GLY A 23 2.05 10.56 8.53
C GLY A 23 2.62 9.16 8.69
N THR A 24 1.91 8.34 9.45
CA THR A 24 2.49 7.11 10.02
C THR A 24 1.62 5.90 9.72
N VAL A 25 2.27 4.79 9.36
CA VAL A 25 1.61 3.52 9.09
C VAL A 25 1.99 2.52 10.17
N ARG A 26 1.01 2.07 10.96
CA ARG A 26 1.25 1.07 12.00
C ARG A 26 0.86 -0.31 11.48
N ILE A 27 1.81 -1.24 11.54
CA ILE A 27 1.59 -2.65 11.30
C ILE A 27 1.22 -3.28 12.65
N ASN A 28 -0.02 -3.76 12.78
CA ASN A 28 -0.51 -4.35 14.02
C ASN A 28 -0.15 -5.83 14.16
N LYS A 29 0.21 -6.48 13.06
CA LYS A 29 0.59 -7.90 13.01
C LYS A 29 1.76 -8.12 12.06
N ASP A 30 2.73 -8.94 12.48
CA ASP A 30 3.87 -9.31 11.63
C ASP A 30 3.42 -9.83 10.25
N TYR A 31 4.04 -9.30 9.19
CA TYR A 31 3.88 -9.78 7.83
C TYR A 31 5.07 -10.63 7.42
N GLY A 32 4.85 -11.95 7.39
CA GLY A 32 5.83 -12.93 6.93
C GLY A 32 5.87 -13.10 5.41
N ASN A 33 6.89 -13.81 4.94
CA ASN A 33 6.96 -14.33 3.58
C ASN A 33 6.43 -15.77 3.57
N PRO A 34 5.47 -16.15 2.69
CA PRO A 34 4.78 -15.32 1.70
C PRO A 34 3.55 -14.59 2.25
N THR A 35 3.27 -13.39 1.73
CA THR A 35 2.02 -12.65 1.99
C THR A 35 1.30 -12.36 0.68
N ARG A 36 0.11 -12.93 0.49
CA ARG A 36 -0.75 -12.67 -0.67
C ARG A 36 -1.52 -11.36 -0.49
N TRP A 37 -1.51 -10.51 -1.52
CA TRP A 37 -2.26 -9.26 -1.54
C TRP A 37 -3.18 -9.21 -2.75
N ARG A 38 -4.48 -9.08 -2.48
CA ARG A 38 -5.48 -8.77 -3.51
C ARG A 38 -5.90 -7.31 -3.35
N MET A 39 -5.76 -6.56 -4.42
CA MET A 39 -6.13 -5.15 -4.49
C MET A 39 -7.10 -4.98 -5.65
N TYR A 40 -8.22 -4.35 -5.38
CA TYR A 40 -9.16 -3.91 -6.40
C TYR A 40 -9.60 -2.50 -6.04
N SER A 41 -9.88 -1.72 -7.08
CA SER A 41 -10.47 -0.40 -6.97
C SER A 41 -11.90 -0.47 -7.45
N GLU A 42 -12.73 0.41 -6.90
CA GLU A 42 -14.08 0.64 -7.39
C GLU A 42 -14.26 2.15 -7.58
N ARG A 43 -15.03 2.53 -8.58
CA ARG A 43 -15.38 3.91 -8.88
C ARG A 43 -16.88 4.09 -8.69
N LEU A 44 -17.25 5.12 -7.95
CA LEU A 44 -18.64 5.53 -7.83
C LEU A 44 -19.04 6.37 -9.05
N GLU A 45 -19.91 5.83 -9.90
CA GLU A 45 -20.48 6.52 -11.05
C GLU A 45 -22.00 6.46 -10.95
N GLN A 46 -22.67 7.61 -10.99
CA GLN A 46 -24.14 7.71 -10.93
C GLN A 46 -24.76 6.94 -9.74
N GLY A 47 -24.07 6.92 -8.59
CA GLY A 47 -24.55 6.24 -7.38
C GLY A 47 -24.33 4.72 -7.37
N LYS A 48 -23.64 4.15 -8.36
CA LYS A 48 -23.28 2.73 -8.42
C LYS A 48 -21.76 2.56 -8.37
N TRP A 49 -21.30 1.55 -7.64
CA TRP A 49 -19.91 1.15 -7.61
C TRP A 49 -19.61 0.28 -8.83
N HIS A 50 -18.64 0.69 -9.63
CA HIS A 50 -18.16 -0.03 -10.80
C HIS A 50 -16.70 -0.45 -10.57
N PRO A 51 -16.26 -1.61 -11.10
CA PRO A 51 -14.85 -1.99 -11.04
C PRO A 51 -13.97 -0.90 -11.64
N GLY A 52 -12.99 -0.45 -10.87
CA GLY A 52 -11.99 0.51 -11.30
C GLY A 52 -10.87 -0.14 -12.12
N ILE A 53 -9.95 0.70 -12.60
CA ILE A 53 -8.85 0.28 -13.49
C ILE A 53 -7.83 -0.62 -12.76
N VAL A 54 -7.71 -0.48 -11.43
CA VAL A 54 -6.79 -1.28 -10.63
C VAL A 54 -7.48 -2.55 -10.16
N SER A 55 -7.03 -3.70 -10.65
CA SER A 55 -7.35 -5.03 -10.13
C SER A 55 -6.12 -5.92 -10.24
N ARG A 56 -5.55 -6.32 -9.10
CA ARG A 56 -4.32 -7.12 -9.02
C ARG A 56 -4.41 -8.17 -7.92
N ASP A 57 -3.92 -9.36 -8.23
CA ASP A 57 -3.72 -10.45 -7.28
C ASP A 57 -2.23 -10.81 -7.27
N ILE A 58 -1.57 -10.51 -6.16
CA ILE A 58 -0.13 -10.70 -5.99
C ILE A 58 0.05 -11.85 -5.00
N PRO A 59 0.53 -13.02 -5.47
CA PRO A 59 0.70 -14.20 -4.61
C PRO A 59 1.67 -13.98 -3.46
N ASN A 60 2.71 -13.16 -3.69
CA ASN A 60 3.71 -12.83 -2.69
C ASN A 60 4.19 -11.38 -2.84
N ILE A 61 3.65 -10.47 -2.03
CA ILE A 61 4.06 -9.07 -2.08
C ILE A 61 5.52 -8.90 -1.65
N CYS A 62 6.02 -9.72 -0.72
CA CYS A 62 7.40 -9.63 -0.22
C CYS A 62 8.46 -9.72 -1.33
N ALA A 63 8.17 -10.45 -2.41
CA ALA A 63 9.08 -10.60 -3.54
C ALA A 63 9.11 -9.37 -4.47
N VAL A 64 8.06 -8.55 -4.43
CA VAL A 64 7.84 -7.49 -5.42
C VAL A 64 7.91 -6.08 -4.83
N LEU A 65 7.89 -5.91 -3.49
CA LEU A 65 7.94 -4.60 -2.83
C LEU A 65 9.15 -3.75 -3.23
N GLN A 66 10.30 -4.37 -3.51
CA GLN A 66 11.54 -3.66 -3.83
C GLN A 66 11.89 -3.75 -5.33
N VAL A 67 10.98 -4.23 -6.16
CA VAL A 67 11.17 -4.30 -7.62
C VAL A 67 10.89 -2.93 -8.23
N PRO A 68 11.85 -2.26 -8.90
CA PRO A 68 11.69 -0.88 -9.37
C PRO A 68 10.54 -0.64 -10.35
N THR A 69 10.14 -1.67 -11.09
CA THR A 69 9.04 -1.60 -12.07
C THR A 69 7.66 -1.69 -11.44
N GLU A 70 7.57 -1.94 -10.14
CA GLU A 70 6.28 -2.05 -9.46
C GLU A 70 5.78 -0.70 -8.97
N ALA A 71 4.47 -0.49 -9.06
CA ALA A 71 3.84 0.79 -8.73
C ALA A 71 4.12 1.24 -7.28
N TRP A 72 4.19 0.28 -6.35
CA TRP A 72 4.44 0.57 -4.93
C TRP A 72 5.91 0.88 -4.62
N TYR A 73 6.84 0.60 -5.53
CA TYR A 73 8.29 0.81 -5.31
C TYR A 73 8.62 2.25 -4.92
N GLN A 74 7.94 3.21 -5.54
CA GLN A 74 8.18 4.64 -5.26
C GLN A 74 7.90 4.99 -3.80
N PHE A 75 7.01 4.26 -3.13
CA PHE A 75 6.70 4.44 -1.72
C PHE A 75 7.59 3.53 -0.85
N THR A 76 7.73 2.26 -1.22
CA THR A 76 8.39 1.23 -0.40
C THR A 76 9.92 1.33 -0.41
N LYS A 77 10.51 2.02 -1.40
CA LYS A 77 11.97 2.27 -1.44
C LYS A 77 12.46 3.13 -0.28
N HIS A 78 11.56 3.90 0.34
CA HIS A 78 11.84 4.79 1.46
C HIS A 78 11.60 4.16 2.83
N LEU A 79 11.04 2.94 2.88
CA LEU A 79 10.84 2.24 4.15
C LEU A 79 12.18 1.90 4.79
N TYR A 80 12.25 2.08 6.11
CA TYR A 80 13.42 1.69 6.92
C TYR A 80 13.72 0.20 6.77
N GLN A 81 12.69 -0.64 6.77
CA GLN A 81 12.80 -2.05 6.46
C GLN A 81 12.32 -2.32 5.03
N LYS A 82 13.19 -2.89 4.20
CA LYS A 82 12.89 -3.14 2.77
C LYS A 82 12.48 -4.58 2.47
N GLN A 83 12.78 -5.51 3.38
CA GLN A 83 12.57 -6.94 3.20
C GLN A 83 11.63 -7.49 4.26
N CYS A 84 10.76 -8.43 3.89
CA CYS A 84 9.99 -9.21 4.85
C CYS A 84 10.91 -10.05 5.76
N PRO A 85 10.49 -10.38 7.00
CA PRO A 85 9.18 -10.10 7.58
C PRO A 85 9.06 -8.69 8.17
N PHE A 86 8.03 -7.93 7.79
CA PHE A 86 7.75 -6.64 8.44
C PHE A 86 7.19 -6.90 9.82
N LYS A 87 7.91 -6.48 10.85
CA LYS A 87 7.47 -6.68 12.23
C LYS A 87 6.33 -5.72 12.59
N TYR A 88 5.54 -6.12 13.58
CA TYR A 88 4.60 -5.24 14.23
C TYR A 88 5.37 -4.00 14.71
N GLY A 89 4.78 -2.83 14.51
CA GLY A 89 5.49 -1.59 14.76
C GLY A 89 4.93 -0.40 14.02
N VAL A 90 5.51 0.74 14.33
CA VAL A 90 5.21 2.03 13.74
C VAL A 90 6.26 2.30 12.67
N TRP A 91 5.83 2.55 11.43
CA TRP A 91 6.68 2.71 10.25
C TRP A 91 6.43 4.04 9.56
#